data_AF-A0A7W1KAF5-F1
#
_entry.id   AF-A0A7W1KAF5-F1
#
_cell.length_a   1.000
_cell.length_b   1.000
_cell.length_c   1.000
_cell.angle_alpha   90.00
_cell.angle_beta   90.00
_cell.angle_gamma   90.00
#
_symmetry.space_group_name_H-M   'P 1'
#
loop_
_entity.id
_entity.type
_entity.pdbx_description
1 polymer ?
#
loop_
_entity_poly.entity_id
_entity_poly.type
_entity_poly.pdbx_seq_one_letter_code
_entity_poly.pdbx_strand_id
1 'polypeptide(L)'
;VEQGIDTTTAEGRAMFGMLSVLAELQRELIIANTRDGLAAARLRGRKGGRRPRLNAEQAVLAQQLYDAGERTVQQIADLFGVPRTTVYGHLDAATKGKRPAGQPAPVSPLALSAPASRP
;
A
#
# COMPACT_ATOMS: atom_id res chain seq x y z
N VAL A 1 -6.73 8.78 40.82
CA VAL A 1 -5.69 8.47 39.81
C VAL A 1 -4.67 9.59 39.87
N GLU A 2 -3.79 9.57 40.88
CA GLU A 2 -2.63 10.47 41.00
C GLU A 2 -1.78 9.99 42.20
N GLN A 3 -1.07 8.88 42.03
CA GLN A 3 0.12 8.63 42.84
C GLN A 3 1.27 8.94 41.89
N GLY A 4 1.49 10.24 41.67
CA GLY A 4 2.50 10.74 40.75
C GLY A 4 3.86 10.24 41.21
N ILE A 5 4.53 9.47 40.36
CA ILE A 5 5.93 9.10 40.60
C ILE A 5 6.75 10.37 40.51
N ASP A 6 7.18 10.90 41.64
CA ASP A 6 8.07 12.06 41.66
C ASP A 6 9.50 11.63 41.33
N THR A 7 9.86 11.73 40.04
CA THR A 7 11.19 11.40 39.54
C THR A 7 12.29 12.38 39.99
N THR A 8 11.96 13.43 40.74
CA THR A 8 12.97 14.29 41.38
C THR A 8 13.55 13.65 42.64
N THR A 9 12.84 12.71 43.25
CA THR A 9 13.30 11.95 44.42
C THR A 9 14.09 10.69 44.02
N ALA A 10 14.98 10.22 44.89
CA ALA A 10 15.74 8.98 44.66
C ALA A 10 14.81 7.75 44.56
N GLU A 11 13.79 7.68 45.41
CA GLU A 11 12.78 6.63 45.42
C GLU A 11 11.95 6.61 44.13
N GLY A 12 11.47 7.78 43.68
CA GLY A 12 10.69 7.87 42.46
C GLY A 12 11.50 7.51 41.20
N ARG A 13 12.80 7.85 41.15
CA ARG A 13 13.68 7.38 40.07
C ARG A 13 13.88 5.87 40.08
N ALA A 14 14.02 5.26 41.26
CA ALA A 14 14.16 3.81 41.38
C ALA A 14 12.89 3.08 40.90
N MET A 15 11.72 3.54 41.32
CA MET A 15 10.43 2.99 40.89
C MET A 15 10.21 3.19 39.38
N PHE A 16 10.53 4.37 38.85
CA PHE A 16 10.48 4.64 37.41
C PHE A 16 11.39 3.70 36.61
N GLY A 17 12.62 3.45 37.10
CA GLY A 17 13.55 2.51 36.49
C GLY A 17 13.00 1.07 36.47
N MET A 18 12.45 0.60 37.59
CA MET A 18 11.83 -0.74 37.65
C MET A 18 10.64 -0.86 36.69
N LEU A 19 9.78 0.16 36.61
CA LEU A 19 8.66 0.19 35.67
C LEU A 19 9.15 0.22 34.21
N SER A 20 10.26 0.90 33.94
CA SER A 20 10.86 0.94 32.60
C SER A 20 11.34 -0.45 32.18
N VAL A 21 12.04 -1.17 33.06
CA VAL A 21 12.49 -2.56 32.81
C VAL A 21 11.29 -3.49 32.60
N LEU A 22 10.24 -3.36 33.41
CA LEU A 22 9.02 -4.15 33.24
C LEU A 22 8.31 -3.83 31.91
N ALA A 23 8.25 -2.56 31.51
CA ALA A 23 7.66 -2.15 30.24
C ALA A 23 8.44 -2.70 29.04
N GLU A 24 9.78 -2.71 29.11
CA GLU A 24 10.63 -3.32 28.09
C GLU A 24 10.38 -4.82 27.97
N LEU A 25 10.36 -5.55 29.09
CA LEU A 25 10.04 -6.98 29.10
C LEU A 25 8.66 -7.27 28.49
N GLN A 26 7.64 -6.52 28.90
CA GLN A 26 6.29 -6.69 28.35
C GLN A 26 6.25 -6.44 26.84
N ARG A 27 6.97 -5.43 26.36
CA ARG A 27 7.07 -5.14 24.92
C ARG A 27 7.72 -6.29 24.16
N GLU A 28 8.79 -6.87 24.69
CA GLU A 28 9.46 -8.01 24.07
C GLU A 28 8.54 -9.24 23.99
N LEU A 29 7.79 -9.53 25.05
CA LEU A 29 6.82 -10.61 25.06
C LEU A 29 5.69 -10.41 24.04
N ILE A 30 5.16 -9.19 23.92
CA ILE A 30 4.13 -8.86 22.91
C ILE A 30 4.68 -9.09 21.50
N ILE A 31 5.92 -8.68 21.24
CA ILE A 31 6.58 -8.87 19.94
C ILE A 31 6.75 -10.36 19.64
N ALA A 32 7.24 -11.15 20.60
CA ALA A 32 7.43 -12.60 20.45
C ALA A 32 6.09 -13.29 20.12
N ASN A 33 5.06 -13.05 20.94
CA ASN A 33 3.73 -13.61 20.72
C ASN A 33 3.13 -13.22 19.37
N THR A 34 3.33 -11.98 18.93
CA THR A 34 2.88 -11.52 17.61
C THR A 34 3.59 -12.28 16.48
N ARG A 35 4.90 -12.48 16.60
CA ARG A 35 5.69 -13.24 15.62
C ARG A 35 5.23 -14.70 15.53
N ASP A 36 4.98 -15.34 16.67
CA ASP A 36 4.49 -16.71 16.73
C ASP A 36 3.09 -16.83 16.12
N GLY A 37 2.20 -15.90 16.44
CA GLY A 37 0.87 -15.82 15.83
C GLY A 37 0.92 -15.62 14.31
N LEU A 38 1.80 -14.76 13.82
CA LEU A 38 2.02 -14.54 12.39
C LEU A 38 2.60 -15.78 11.71
N ALA A 39 3.55 -16.47 12.34
CA ALA A 39 4.13 -17.71 11.83
C ALA A 39 3.04 -18.80 11.70
N ALA A 40 2.24 -19.01 12.75
CA ALA A 40 1.13 -19.94 12.73
C ALA A 40 0.07 -19.57 11.67
N ALA A 41 -0.23 -18.28 11.49
CA ALA A 41 -1.14 -17.81 10.44
C ALA A 41 -0.61 -18.10 9.02
N ARG A 42 0.70 -17.90 8.80
CA ARG A 42 1.35 -18.22 7.52
C ARG A 42 1.35 -19.72 7.23
N LEU A 43 1.59 -20.57 8.23
CA LEU A 43 1.48 -22.03 8.09
C LEU A 43 0.07 -22.47 7.69
N ARG A 44 -0.97 -21.77 8.16
CA ARG A 44 -2.36 -21.96 7.71
C ARG A 44 -2.67 -21.30 6.35
N GLY A 45 -1.67 -20.84 5.60
CA GLY A 45 -1.83 -20.26 4.27
C GLY A 45 -2.23 -18.78 4.22
N ARG A 46 -2.26 -18.06 5.35
CA ARG A 46 -2.54 -16.61 5.33
C ARG A 46 -1.30 -15.85 4.81
N LYS A 47 -1.40 -15.24 3.63
CA LYS A 47 -0.33 -14.38 3.06
C LYS A 47 -0.08 -13.09 3.88
N GLY A 48 -1.12 -12.50 4.48
CA GLY A 48 -1.02 -11.22 5.15
C GLY A 48 -0.86 -10.02 4.19
N GLY A 49 -0.61 -8.83 4.72
CA GLY A 49 -0.38 -7.62 3.94
C GLY A 49 -1.63 -6.99 3.31
N ARG A 50 -1.42 -5.89 2.57
CA ARG A 50 -2.48 -5.21 1.82
C ARG A 50 -2.90 -6.07 0.63
N ARG A 51 -4.20 -6.22 0.42
CA ARG A 51 -4.73 -6.91 -0.78
C ARG A 51 -4.30 -6.15 -2.05
N PRO A 52 -3.81 -6.85 -3.09
CA PRO A 52 -3.57 -6.24 -4.40
C PRO A 52 -4.82 -5.53 -4.91
N ARG A 53 -4.63 -4.39 -5.59
CA ARG A 53 -5.73 -3.65 -6.21
C ARG A 53 -6.22 -4.28 -7.51
N LEU A 54 -5.35 -5.04 -8.19
CA LEU A 54 -5.70 -5.88 -9.33
C LEU A 54 -5.61 -7.34 -8.89
N ASN A 55 -6.62 -8.14 -9.25
CA ASN A 55 -6.52 -9.59 -9.14
C ASN A 55 -5.55 -10.15 -10.21
N ALA A 56 -5.22 -11.44 -10.14
CA ALA A 56 -4.24 -12.05 -11.05
C ALA A 56 -4.69 -11.95 -12.52
N GLU A 57 -5.97 -12.19 -12.80
CA GLU A 57 -6.54 -12.15 -14.15
C GLU A 57 -6.53 -10.72 -14.73
N GLN A 58 -6.88 -9.73 -13.91
CA GLN A 58 -6.82 -8.31 -14.27
C GLN A 58 -5.39 -7.85 -14.53
N ALA A 59 -4.41 -8.36 -13.78
CA ALA A 59 -3.01 -8.04 -14.05
C ALA A 59 -2.55 -8.60 -15.40
N VAL A 60 -2.94 -9.85 -15.74
CA VAL A 60 -2.66 -10.45 -17.05
C VAL A 60 -3.34 -9.67 -18.17
N LEU A 61 -4.62 -9.31 -18.00
CA LEU A 61 -5.35 -8.50 -18.98
C LEU A 61 -4.74 -7.11 -19.14
N ALA A 62 -4.31 -6.47 -18.05
CA ALA A 62 -3.63 -5.18 -18.10
C ALA A 62 -2.30 -5.26 -18.88
N GLN A 63 -1.55 -6.36 -18.71
CA GLN A 63 -0.32 -6.62 -19.47
C GLN A 63 -0.63 -6.81 -20.96
N GLN A 64 -1.64 -7.62 -21.31
CA GLN A 64 -2.07 -7.82 -22.70
C GLN A 64 -2.51 -6.52 -23.38
N LEU A 65 -3.31 -5.69 -22.69
CA LEU A 65 -3.74 -4.39 -23.21
C LEU A 65 -2.57 -3.42 -23.38
N TYR A 66 -1.58 -3.49 -22.48
CA TYR A 66 -0.37 -2.70 -22.60
C TYR A 66 0.49 -3.15 -23.79
N ASP A 67 0.66 -4.46 -23.98
CA ASP A 67 1.47 -5.03 -25.08
C ASP A 67 0.82 -4.83 -26.46
N ALA A 68 -0.51 -4.88 -26.53
CA ALA A 68 -1.27 -4.60 -27.74
C ALA A 68 -1.11 -3.14 -28.21
N GLY A 69 -0.91 -2.21 -27.27
CA GLY A 69 -0.65 -0.80 -27.58
C GLY A 69 -1.83 0.04 -28.02
N GLU A 70 -3.01 -0.56 -28.14
CA GLU A 70 -4.24 0.10 -28.58
C GLU A 70 -4.82 1.05 -27.53
N ARG A 71 -4.44 0.89 -26.25
CA ARG A 71 -4.93 1.74 -25.14
C ARG A 71 -3.77 2.39 -24.39
N THR A 72 -4.00 3.63 -23.98
CA THR A 72 -3.06 4.32 -23.08
C THR A 72 -3.12 3.71 -21.68
N VAL A 73 -2.03 3.85 -20.92
CA VAL A 73 -1.98 3.40 -19.52
C VAL A 73 -3.05 4.08 -18.66
N GLN A 74 -3.44 5.32 -18.99
CA GLN A 74 -4.55 6.00 -18.32
C GLN A 74 -5.88 5.26 -18.56
N GLN A 75 -6.20 4.94 -19.80
CA GLN A 75 -7.42 4.22 -20.14
C GLN A 75 -7.46 2.81 -19.54
N ILE A 76 -6.31 2.13 -19.45
CA ILE A 76 -6.20 0.82 -18.77
C ILE A 76 -6.46 1.00 -17.26
N ALA A 77 -5.90 2.04 -16.65
CA ALA A 77 -6.10 2.34 -15.24
C ALA A 77 -7.57 2.66 -14.93
N ASP A 78 -8.22 3.46 -15.78
CA ASP A 78 -9.63 3.83 -15.66
C ASP A 78 -10.55 2.61 -15.82
N LEU A 79 -10.23 1.68 -16.74
CA LEU A 79 -10.97 0.43 -16.95
C LEU A 79 -11.06 -0.42 -15.68
N PHE A 80 -9.99 -0.45 -14.88
CA PHE A 80 -9.93 -1.21 -13.64
C PHE A 80 -10.21 -0.36 -12.39
N GLY A 81 -10.48 0.95 -12.54
CA GLY A 81 -10.71 1.86 -11.41
C GLY A 81 -9.50 2.00 -10.47
N VAL A 82 -8.28 1.82 -10.99
CA VAL A 82 -7.04 1.91 -10.22
C VAL A 82 -6.19 3.09 -10.70
N PRO A 83 -5.28 3.65 -9.87
CA PRO A 83 -4.35 4.66 -10.35
C PRO A 83 -3.32 4.04 -11.29
N ARG A 84 -2.79 4.84 -12.22
CA ARG A 84 -1.74 4.42 -13.18
C ARG A 84 -0.54 3.72 -12.52
N THR A 85 -0.17 4.15 -11.32
CA THR A 85 0.92 3.57 -10.53
C THR A 85 0.67 2.10 -10.18
N THR A 86 -0.59 1.73 -9.96
CA THR A 86 -0.99 0.33 -9.76
C THR A 86 -0.79 -0.48 -11.03
N VAL A 87 -1.19 0.06 -12.19
CA VAL A 87 -0.97 -0.61 -13.48
C VAL A 87 0.53 -0.85 -13.72
N TYR A 88 1.36 0.19 -13.64
CA TYR A 88 2.81 0.03 -13.79
C TYR A 88 3.46 -0.91 -12.77
N GLY A 89 2.89 -1.00 -11.56
CA GLY A 89 3.33 -1.95 -10.53
C GLY A 89 3.09 -3.41 -10.92
N HIS A 90 2.09 -3.67 -11.78
CA HIS A 90 1.71 -5.01 -12.23
C HIS A 90 2.21 -5.38 -13.63
N LEU A 91 2.84 -4.45 -14.37
CA LEU A 91 3.45 -4.76 -15.66
C LEU A 91 4.80 -5.48 -15.49
N ASP A 92 5.23 -6.22 -16.51
CA ASP A 92 6.53 -6.88 -16.58
C ASP A 92 7.68 -5.88 -16.77
N ALA A 93 8.80 -6.11 -16.09
CA ALA A 93 9.95 -5.19 -16.14
C ALA A 93 10.58 -5.06 -17.53
N ALA A 94 10.45 -6.10 -18.38
CA ALA A 94 11.00 -6.12 -19.73
C ALA A 94 10.19 -5.29 -20.75
N THR A 95 8.88 -5.12 -20.52
CA THR A 95 7.98 -4.37 -21.40
C THR A 95 7.73 -2.94 -20.91
N LYS A 96 8.02 -2.64 -19.63
CA LYS A 96 8.05 -1.27 -19.09
C LYS A 96 8.97 -0.38 -19.95
N GLY A 97 8.38 0.60 -20.62
CA GLY A 97 9.10 1.58 -21.46
C GLY A 97 9.19 1.23 -22.94
N LYS A 98 8.91 -0.02 -23.33
CA LYS A 98 8.76 -0.40 -24.74
C LYS A 98 7.34 -0.01 -25.17
N ARG A 99 7.15 1.25 -25.57
CA ARG A 99 5.86 1.72 -26.10
C ARG A 99 5.60 0.95 -27.41
N PRO A 100 4.57 0.10 -27.52
CA PRO A 100 4.20 -0.50 -28.80
C PRO A 100 3.82 0.61 -29.81
N ALA A 101 4.22 0.43 -31.06
CA ALA A 101 4.22 1.43 -32.13
C ALA A 101 2.83 1.90 -32.62
N GLY A 102 1.74 1.51 -31.97
CA GLY A 102 0.36 1.75 -32.40
C GLY A 102 -0.40 2.73 -31.51
N GLN A 103 0.20 3.86 -31.14
CA GLN A 103 -0.45 4.84 -30.27
C GLN A 103 -1.61 5.55 -31.01
N PRO A 104 -2.89 5.39 -30.62
CA PRO A 104 -3.86 6.42 -30.95
C PRO A 104 -3.41 7.71 -30.25
N ALA A 105 -3.45 8.82 -31.00
CA ALA A 105 -2.93 10.13 -30.62
C ALA A 105 -3.24 10.52 -29.16
N PRO A 106 -2.38 11.31 -28.50
CA PRO A 106 -2.66 11.79 -27.16
C PRO A 106 -4.02 12.49 -27.15
N VAL A 107 -5.02 11.90 -26.48
CA VAL A 107 -6.26 12.62 -26.16
C VAL A 107 -5.87 13.74 -25.21
N SER A 108 -5.74 14.93 -25.79
CA SER A 108 -5.40 16.16 -25.12
C SER A 108 -6.41 16.42 -23.99
N PRO A 109 -5.99 16.71 -22.74
CA PRO A 109 -6.92 16.93 -21.63
C PRO A 109 -7.74 18.23 -21.72
N LEU A 110 -7.82 18.85 -22.90
CA LEU A 110 -8.44 20.17 -23.09
C LEU A 110 -9.84 20.15 -23.74
N ALA A 111 -10.45 18.97 -23.95
CA ALA A 111 -11.81 18.88 -24.49
C ALA A 111 -12.91 18.81 -23.40
N LEU A 112 -12.75 19.57 -22.31
CA LEU A 112 -13.85 19.92 -21.41
C LEU A 112 -13.87 21.46 -21.23
N SER A 113 -13.98 22.20 -22.33
CA SER A 113 -14.42 23.59 -22.24
C SER A 113 -15.91 23.59 -21.91
N ALA A 114 -16.23 24.03 -20.70
CA ALA A 114 -17.49 24.72 -20.41
C ALA A 114 -17.76 25.76 -21.54
N PRO A 115 -19.02 26.04 -21.93
CA PRO A 115 -19.86 26.85 -21.03
C PRO A 115 -21.37 26.57 -21.14
N ALA A 116 -22.07 26.59 -20.01
CA ALA A 116 -23.46 26.98 -19.97
C ALA A 116 -23.77 27.63 -18.62
N SER A 117 -23.37 28.90 -18.50
CA SER A 117 -24.15 29.85 -17.72
C SER A 117 -25.52 29.97 -18.40
N ARG A 118 -26.60 29.91 -17.60
CA ARG A 118 -27.82 30.74 -17.67
C ARG A 118 -28.99 30.05 -16.93
N PRO A 119 -30.04 30.79 -16.59
CA PRO A 119 -30.11 32.17 -16.08
C PRO A 119 -30.33 32.21 -14.55
#